data_AF-A0A415RLE4-F1
#
_entry.id   AF-A0A415RLE4-F1
#
_cell.length_a   1.000
_cell.length_b   1.000
_cell.length_c   1.000
_cell.angle_alpha   90.00
_cell.angle_beta   90.00
_cell.angle_gamma   90.00
#
_symmetry.space_group_name_H-M   'P 1'
#
loop_
_entity.id
_entity.type
_entity.pdbx_description
1 polymer ?
#
loop_
_entity_poly.entity_id
_entity_poly.type
_entity_poly.pdbx_seq_one_letter_code
_entity_poly.pdbx_strand_id
1 'polypeptide(L)'
;MEKNECTCHKNTKRDEEQIKKLIHRLNRIEGQIRGIKGMIEADAYCKDILVQSSAVSAAMNAFNRELLASHIHTCVVRDIRKGNDEVVDELVSLLQKLMK
;
A
#
# COMPACT_ATOMS: atom_id res chain seq x y z
N MET A 1 26.51 -27.10 3.90
CA MET A 1 26.88 -25.83 4.54
C MET A 1 25.85 -24.80 4.13
N GLU A 2 24.89 -24.56 5.02
CA GLU A 2 23.88 -23.52 4.90
C GLU A 2 24.56 -22.14 4.90
N LYS A 3 24.12 -21.26 3.99
CA LYS A 3 24.15 -19.82 4.24
C LYS A 3 22.75 -19.28 3.95
N ASN A 4 21.97 -19.22 5.03
CA ASN A 4 20.86 -18.30 5.21
C ASN A 4 21.39 -16.87 4.99
N GLU A 5 21.20 -16.30 3.80
CA GLU A 5 21.20 -14.84 3.65
C GLU A 5 19.77 -14.37 3.87
N CYS A 6 19.49 -14.04 5.13
CA CYS A 6 18.28 -13.35 5.53
C CYS A 6 18.31 -11.94 4.92
N THR A 7 17.60 -11.73 3.81
CA THR A 7 17.43 -10.41 3.17
C THR A 7 16.35 -9.60 3.90
N CYS A 8 16.60 -9.20 5.14
CA CYS A 8 15.73 -8.26 5.84
C CYS A 8 16.37 -6.86 5.86
N HIS A 9 15.55 -5.82 5.73
CA HIS A 9 15.89 -4.37 5.72
C HIS A 9 16.07 -3.70 4.34
N LYS A 10 15.16 -3.93 3.39
CA LYS A 10 14.95 -2.99 2.26
C LYS A 10 14.21 -1.73 2.73
N ASN A 11 14.89 -0.83 3.46
CA ASN A 11 14.34 0.49 3.77
C ASN A 11 14.36 1.38 2.52
N THR A 12 13.24 2.04 2.23
CA THR A 12 13.16 3.00 1.11
C THR A 12 13.25 4.41 1.66
N LYS A 13 14.30 5.15 1.28
CA LYS A 13 14.38 6.59 1.56
C LYS A 13 13.40 7.31 0.64
N ARG A 14 12.45 8.04 1.24
CA ARG A 14 11.46 8.87 0.54
C ARG A 14 11.80 10.34 0.79
N ASP A 15 11.53 11.19 -0.18
CA ASP A 15 11.59 12.63 0.04
C ASP A 15 10.42 13.11 0.92
N GLU A 16 10.54 14.32 1.47
CA GLU A 16 9.55 14.87 2.39
C GLU A 16 8.17 15.04 1.74
N GLU A 17 8.14 15.37 0.44
CA GLU A 17 6.90 15.56 -0.32
C GLU A 17 6.13 14.23 -0.47
N GLN A 18 6.83 13.16 -0.82
CA GLN A 18 6.29 11.80 -0.91
C GLN A 18 5.76 11.34 0.45
N ILE A 19 6.52 11.56 1.53
CA ILE A 19 6.09 11.21 2.89
C ILE A 19 4.80 11.94 3.22
N LYS A 20 4.78 13.27 3.03
CA LYS A 20 3.62 14.12 3.31
C LYS A 20 2.40 13.66 2.52
N LYS A 21 2.56 13.36 1.23
CA LYS A 21 1.46 12.91 0.36
C LYS A 21 0.89 11.56 0.78
N LEU A 22 1.73 10.58 1.08
CA LEU A 22 1.31 9.25 1.53
C LEU A 22 0.61 9.32 2.89
N ILE A 23 1.17 10.07 3.84
CA ILE A 23 0.57 10.27 5.16
C ILE A 23 -0.78 11.00 5.06
N HIS A 24 -0.90 12.04 4.22
CA HIS A 24 -2.18 12.72 4.03
C HIS A 24 -3.28 11.78 3.50
N ARG A 25 -2.94 10.83 2.62
CA ARG A 25 -3.91 9.81 2.17
C ARG A 25 -4.32 8.88 3.29
N LEU A 26 -3.35 8.41 4.09
CA LEU A 26 -3.63 7.54 5.23
C LEU A 26 -4.50 8.24 6.28
N ASN A 27 -4.24 9.52 6.58
CA ASN A 27 -5.06 10.29 7.52
C ASN A 27 -6.52 10.43 7.03
N ARG A 28 -6.73 10.57 5.70
CA ARG A 28 -8.08 10.58 5.12
C ARG A 28 -8.77 9.24 5.27
N ILE A 29 -8.07 8.14 4.98
CA ILE A 29 -8.57 6.77 5.15
C ILE A 29 -8.91 6.51 6.62
N GLU A 30 -8.07 6.94 7.56
CA GLU A 30 -8.32 6.84 9.00
C GLU A 30 -9.59 7.60 9.41
N GLY A 31 -9.79 8.81 8.85
CA GLY A 31 -11.03 9.57 9.03
C GLY A 31 -12.27 8.79 8.57
N GLN A 32 -12.22 8.14 7.41
CA GLN A 32 -13.31 7.30 6.90
C GLN A 32 -13.57 6.09 7.81
N ILE A 33 -12.52 5.41 8.28
CA ILE A 33 -12.64 4.27 9.21
C ILE A 33 -13.29 4.72 10.53
N ARG A 34 -12.88 5.87 11.08
CA ARG A 34 -13.53 6.45 12.27
C ARG A 34 -15.00 6.78 12.01
N GLY A 35 -15.34 7.31 10.84
CA GLY A 35 -16.72 7.54 10.43
C GLY A 35 -17.55 6.26 10.43
N ILE A 36 -17.03 5.17 9.85
CA ILE A 36 -17.69 3.85 9.85
C ILE A 36 -17.93 3.34 11.28
N LYS A 37 -16.95 3.48 12.18
CA LYS A 37 -17.12 3.09 13.59
C LYS A 37 -18.28 3.85 14.24
N GLY A 38 -18.34 5.17 14.04
CA GLY A 38 -19.45 5.99 14.55
C GLY A 38 -20.80 5.61 13.95
N MET A 39 -20.85 5.21 12.67
CA MET A 39 -22.08 4.70 12.06
C MET A 39 -22.57 3.41 12.72
N ILE A 40 -21.65 2.50 13.09
CA ILE A 40 -21.99 1.27 13.79
C ILE A 40 -22.50 1.58 15.21
N GLU A 41 -21.83 2.46 15.93
CA GLU A 41 -22.25 2.89 17.28
C GLU A 41 -23.62 3.57 17.29
N ALA A 42 -23.99 4.24 16.19
CA ALA A 42 -25.28 4.88 16.00
C ALA A 42 -26.36 3.96 15.40
N ASP A 43 -26.10 2.65 15.27
CA ASP A 43 -27.00 1.66 14.65
C ASP A 43 -27.50 2.10 13.25
N ALA A 44 -26.60 2.70 12.46
CA ALA A 44 -26.92 3.21 11.14
C ALA A 44 -27.24 2.09 10.14
N TYR A 45 -28.00 2.42 9.10
CA TYR A 45 -28.44 1.45 8.11
C TYR A 45 -27.28 0.75 7.40
N CYS A 46 -27.32 -0.59 7.37
CA CYS A 46 -26.24 -1.43 6.83
C CYS A 46 -25.82 -1.05 5.40
N LYS A 47 -26.76 -0.65 4.54
CA LYS A 47 -26.45 -0.23 3.17
C LYS A 47 -25.49 0.97 3.14
N ASP A 48 -25.70 1.96 4.02
CA ASP A 48 -24.89 3.17 4.05
C ASP A 48 -23.49 2.87 4.60
N ILE A 49 -23.39 1.99 5.59
CA ILE A 49 -22.12 1.46 6.10
C ILE A 49 -21.35 0.75 4.98
N LEU A 50 -22.03 -0.09 4.18
CA LEU A 50 -21.41 -0.80 3.05
C LEU A 50 -20.90 0.16 1.96
N VAL A 51 -21.61 1.26 1.70
CA VAL A 51 -21.15 2.31 0.79
C VAL A 51 -19.88 2.99 1.32
N GLN A 52 -19.85 3.36 2.60
CA GLN A 52 -18.65 3.96 3.21
C GLN A 52 -17.47 2.98 3.26
N SER A 53 -17.73 1.70 3.57
CA SER A 53 -16.73 0.64 3.54
C SER A 53 -16.12 0.49 2.14
N SER A 54 -16.95 0.49 1.09
CA SER A 54 -16.50 0.46 -0.29
C SER A 54 -15.64 1.68 -0.65
N ALA A 55 -15.97 2.86 -0.13
CA ALA A 55 -15.18 4.07 -0.31
C ALA A 55 -13.79 3.98 0.36
N VAL A 56 -13.69 3.33 1.53
CA VAL A 56 -12.41 3.03 2.19
C VAL A 56 -11.57 2.08 1.33
N SER A 57 -12.15 1.00 0.82
CA SER A 57 -11.45 0.07 -0.07
C SER A 57 -10.93 0.76 -1.33
N ALA A 58 -11.73 1.63 -1.95
CA ALA A 58 -11.31 2.41 -3.11
C ALA A 58 -10.14 3.35 -2.78
N ALA A 59 -10.20 4.04 -1.63
CA ALA A 59 -9.12 4.92 -1.18
C ALA A 59 -7.82 4.14 -0.88
N MET A 60 -7.93 2.95 -0.27
CA MET A 60 -6.78 2.07 -0.03
C MET A 60 -6.17 1.57 -1.34
N ASN A 61 -6.99 1.20 -2.32
CA ASN A 61 -6.52 0.81 -3.65
C ASN A 61 -5.78 1.95 -4.36
N ALA A 62 -6.26 3.19 -4.22
CA ALA A 62 -5.57 4.37 -4.76
C ALA A 62 -4.22 4.60 -4.06
N PHE A 63 -4.15 4.43 -2.74
CA PHE A 63 -2.89 4.49 -1.98
C PHE A 63 -1.89 3.41 -2.43
N ASN A 64 -2.35 2.15 -2.56
CA ASN A 64 -1.53 1.02 -3.00
C ASN A 64 -0.93 1.26 -4.39
N ARG A 65 -1.72 1.78 -5.34
CA ARG A 65 -1.24 2.12 -6.69
C ARG A 65 -0.11 3.15 -6.66
N GLU A 66 -0.25 4.18 -5.82
CA GLU A 66 0.78 5.21 -5.70
C GLU A 66 2.08 4.66 -5.07
N LEU A 67 1.96 3.86 -4.01
CA LEU A 67 3.11 3.24 -3.37
C LEU A 67 3.82 2.25 -4.29
N LEU A 68 3.06 1.46 -5.05
CA LEU A 68 3.57 0.52 -6.04
C LEU A 68 4.31 1.22 -7.18
N ALA A 69 3.75 2.32 -7.71
CA ALA A 69 4.43 3.11 -8.74
C ALA A 69 5.79 3.62 -8.24
N SER A 70 5.84 4.14 -7.01
CA SER A 70 7.10 4.55 -6.37
C SER A 70 8.09 3.39 -6.25
N HIS A 71 7.62 2.21 -5.82
CA HIS A 71 8.46 1.00 -5.71
C HIS A 71 9.06 0.56 -7.05
N ILE A 72 8.26 0.57 -8.12
CA ILE A 72 8.71 0.19 -9.47
C ILE A 72 9.78 1.18 -9.95
N HIS A 73 9.51 2.49 -9.88
CA HIS A 73 10.44 3.51 -10.37
C HIS A 73 11.75 3.62 -9.58
N THR A 74 11.79 3.10 -8.35
CA THR A 74 12.96 3.20 -7.48
C THR A 74 13.66 1.87 -7.29
N CYS A 75 13.09 0.98 -6.46
CA CYS A 75 13.71 -0.27 -6.07
C CYS A 75 13.86 -1.23 -7.25
N VAL A 76 12.78 -1.47 -8.00
CA VAL A 76 12.78 -2.44 -9.12
C VAL A 76 13.72 -1.99 -10.22
N VAL A 77 13.58 -0.74 -10.70
CA VAL A 77 14.46 -0.20 -11.76
C VAL A 77 15.93 -0.18 -11.33
N ARG A 78 16.22 0.16 -10.06
CA ARG A 78 17.59 0.13 -9.54
C ARG A 78 18.18 -1.28 -9.54
N ASP A 79 17.41 -2.27 -9.11
CA ASP A 79 17.89 -3.65 -8.96
C ASP A 79 18.05 -4.32 -10.34
N ILE A 80 17.14 -4.08 -11.29
CA ILE A 80 17.31 -4.48 -12.71
C ILE A 80 18.60 -3.89 -13.30
N ARG A 81 18.87 -2.60 -13.07
CA ARG A 81 20.11 -1.94 -13.56
C ARG A 81 21.39 -2.53 -12.96
N LYS A 82 21.29 -3.24 -11.83
CA LYS A 82 22.41 -3.95 -11.19
C LYS A 82 22.54 -5.40 -11.67
N GLY A 83 21.65 -5.86 -12.54
CA GLY A 83 21.58 -7.26 -13.01
C GLY A 83 20.88 -8.20 -12.03
N ASN A 84 20.14 -7.68 -11.05
CA ASN A 84 19.39 -8.48 -10.07
C ASN A 84 17.95 -8.67 -10.55
N ASP A 85 17.76 -9.51 -11.56
CA ASP A 85 16.48 -9.70 -12.22
C ASP A 85 15.45 -10.44 -11.34
N GLU A 86 15.87 -11.07 -10.24
CA GLU A 86 14.99 -11.75 -9.28
C GLU A 86 13.95 -10.81 -8.64
N VAL A 87 14.21 -9.49 -8.67
CA VAL A 87 13.27 -8.46 -8.21
C VAL A 87 11.96 -8.45 -9.03
N VAL A 88 12.00 -8.94 -10.27
CA VAL A 88 10.82 -9.03 -11.13
C VAL A 88 9.86 -10.10 -10.59
N ASP A 89 10.36 -11.25 -10.14
CA ASP A 89 9.54 -12.29 -9.53
C ASP A 89 8.91 -11.84 -8.21
N GLU A 90 9.66 -11.05 -7.41
CA GLU A 90 9.14 -10.40 -6.20
C GLU A 90 7.97 -9.45 -6.55
N LEU A 91 8.14 -8.64 -7.61
CA LEU A 91 7.10 -7.73 -8.08
C LEU A 91 5.84 -8.49 -8.56
N VAL A 92 6.00 -9.57 -9.34
CA VAL A 92 4.88 -10.39 -9.82
C VAL A 92 4.10 -10.99 -8.65
N SER A 93 4.80 -11.55 -7.65
CA SER A 93 4.19 -12.08 -6.43
C SER A 93 3.42 -11.01 -5.64
N LEU A 94 3.96 -9.80 -5.56
CA LEU A 94 3.29 -8.66 -4.92
C LEU A 94 2.01 -8.26 -5.68
N LEU A 95 2.07 -8.16 -7.01
CA LEU A 95 0.91 -7.81 -7.84
C LEU A 95 -0.24 -8.79 -7.67
N GLN A 96 0.05 -10.10 -7.61
CA GLN A 96 -0.96 -11.13 -7.37
C GLN A 96 -1.69 -10.97 -6.02
N LYS A 97 -1.03 -10.39 -5.01
CA LYS A 97 -1.66 -10.10 -3.71
C LYS A 97 -2.52 -8.83 -3.74
N LEU A 98 -2.12 -7.84 -4.54
CA LEU A 98 -2.80 -6.55 -4.64
C LEU A 98 -4.00 -6.55 -5.59
N MET A 99 -4.07 -7.51 -6.52
CA MET A 99 -5.15 -7.62 -7.51
C MET A 99 -6.28 -8.59 -7.10
N LYS A 100 -6.37 -8.95 -5.82
CA LYS A 100 -7.46 -9.76 -5.28
C LYS A 100 -8.71 -8.95 -5.01
#